data_AF-A0A8X6G5H8-F1
#
_entry.id   AF-A0A8X6G5H8-F1
#
_cell.length_a   1.000
_cell.length_b   1.000
_cell.length_c   1.000
_cell.angle_alpha   90.00
_cell.angle_beta   90.00
_cell.angle_gamma   90.00
#
_symmetry.space_group_name_H-M   'P 1'
#
loop_
_entity.id
_entity.type
_entity.pdbx_description
1 polymer ?
#
loop_
_entity_poly.entity_id
_entity_poly.type
_entity_poly.pdbx_seq_one_letter_code
_entity_poly.pdbx_strand_id
1 'polypeptide(L)'
;MAAKKVGNLPYKIFLLMQTFPRVQQTGQYCLKFFKNYKTTGVIQHFISPSLLAVLLLVKANSKQKITGKVIEEADRLYNDGKYEELYSVLESHNGSDNPEILWRLARAIFEKCHSIKEDNKKLQYLEQALEFVDSALRINEECWAAHKWRAILLDYVWRCKSTKGRIIHSFDVKKHIEVRGNM
;
A
#
# COMPACT_ATOMS: atom_id res chain seq x y z
N MET A 1 45.21 -25.98 41.13
CA MET A 1 44.74 -26.41 39.79
C MET A 1 43.54 -25.58 39.38
N ALA A 2 43.49 -25.23 38.11
CA ALA A 2 42.85 -24.04 37.57
C ALA A 2 41.30 -24.10 37.56
N ALA A 3 40.70 -23.02 38.04
CA ALA A 3 39.34 -22.63 37.70
C ALA A 3 39.33 -22.02 36.30
N LYS A 4 38.44 -22.47 35.41
CA LYS A 4 38.02 -21.69 34.25
C LYS A 4 36.53 -21.40 34.36
N LYS A 5 36.26 -20.18 34.83
CA LYS A 5 34.95 -19.53 34.83
C LYS A 5 34.51 -19.25 33.40
N VAL A 6 33.24 -19.49 33.16
CA VAL A 6 32.45 -18.97 32.04
C VAL A 6 32.47 -17.43 32.12
N GLY A 7 32.92 -16.77 31.05
CA GLY A 7 32.86 -15.33 30.83
C GLY A 7 32.60 -15.09 29.34
N ASN A 8 31.34 -14.84 28.98
CA ASN A 8 30.79 -13.53 28.64
C ASN A 8 31.24 -13.06 27.24
N LEU A 9 30.46 -13.47 26.23
CA LEU A 9 30.71 -13.25 24.80
C LEU A 9 30.55 -11.79 24.28
N PRO A 10 30.00 -10.78 24.99
CA PRO A 10 29.78 -9.46 24.39
C PRO A 10 30.99 -8.52 24.40
N TYR A 11 32.06 -8.81 25.18
CA TYR A 11 33.25 -7.93 25.19
C TYR A 11 34.23 -8.16 24.04
N LYS A 12 34.20 -9.35 23.41
CA LYS A 12 35.09 -9.67 22.27
C LYS A 12 34.66 -8.98 20.97
N ILE A 13 33.38 -8.66 20.83
CA ILE A 13 32.85 -7.90 19.68
C ILE A 13 33.20 -6.41 19.83
N PHE A 14 33.23 -5.87 21.06
CA PHE A 14 33.63 -4.49 21.32
C PHE A 14 35.13 -4.24 21.02
N LEU A 15 36.00 -5.22 21.27
CA LEU A 15 37.44 -5.13 20.96
C LEU A 15 37.77 -5.20 19.46
N LEU A 16 36.90 -5.79 18.63
CA LEU A 16 37.06 -5.80 17.17
C LEU A 16 36.64 -4.47 16.51
N MET A 17 35.97 -3.58 17.24
CA MET A 17 35.60 -2.23 16.75
C MET A 17 36.69 -1.18 17.01
N GLN A 18 37.77 -1.50 17.73
CA GLN A 18 38.84 -0.53 18.05
C GLN A 18 40.12 -0.68 17.21
N THR A 19 40.17 -1.57 16.22
CA THR A 19 41.39 -1.81 15.42
C THR A 19 41.34 -1.27 13.98
N PHE A 20 40.33 -0.48 13.60
CA PHE A 20 40.29 0.16 12.28
C PHE A 20 39.85 1.63 12.34
N PRO A 21 40.79 2.59 12.46
CA PRO A 21 40.49 4.02 12.28
C PRO A 21 40.11 4.40 10.84
N ARG A 22 39.91 3.42 9.94
CA ARG A 22 39.72 3.62 8.49
C ARG A 22 38.26 3.55 8.02
N VAL A 23 37.30 3.33 8.94
CA VAL A 23 35.87 3.16 8.59
C VAL A 23 35.00 4.36 9.01
N GLN A 24 35.59 5.41 9.60
CA GLN A 24 34.86 6.68 9.86
C GLN A 24 35.07 7.73 8.77
N GLN A 25 36.19 7.70 8.02
CA GLN A 25 36.37 8.62 6.89
C GLN A 25 35.50 8.25 5.68
N THR A 26 35.29 6.96 5.41
CA THR A 26 34.55 6.50 4.23
C THR A 26 33.08 6.94 4.23
N GLY A 27 32.44 7.06 5.41
CA GLY A 27 31.07 7.58 5.53
C GLY A 27 30.92 9.05 5.13
N GLN A 28 31.91 9.90 5.45
CA GLN A 28 31.89 11.31 5.04
C GLN A 28 32.29 11.51 3.57
N TYR A 29 33.20 10.68 3.03
CA TYR A 29 33.53 10.72 1.60
C TYR A 29 32.36 10.24 0.73
N CYS A 30 31.61 9.21 1.13
CA CYS A 30 30.41 8.77 0.42
C CYS A 30 29.30 9.85 0.38
N LEU A 31 29.09 10.59 1.48
CA LEU A 31 28.14 11.71 1.51
C LEU A 31 28.60 12.92 0.66
N LYS A 32 29.91 13.20 0.59
CA LYS A 32 30.46 14.22 -0.32
C LYS A 32 30.37 13.79 -1.80
N PHE A 33 30.53 12.50 -2.09
CA PHE A 33 30.36 11.95 -3.43
C PHE A 33 28.91 12.07 -3.92
N PHE A 34 27.94 11.81 -3.04
CA PHE A 34 26.51 11.95 -3.37
C PHE A 34 26.06 13.40 -3.58
N LYS A 35 26.66 14.38 -2.88
CA LYS A 35 26.33 15.79 -3.09
C LYS A 35 26.80 16.34 -4.44
N ASN A 36 27.79 15.71 -5.09
CA ASN A 36 28.30 16.12 -6.41
C ASN A 36 27.65 15.42 -7.61
N TYR A 37 26.82 14.39 -7.41
CA TYR A 37 26.07 13.75 -8.51
C TYR A 37 25.07 14.71 -9.19
N LYS A 38 24.65 15.79 -8.51
CA LYS A 38 23.68 16.76 -9.07
C LYS A 38 24.28 17.74 -10.09
N THR A 39 25.57 17.64 -10.42
CA THR A 39 26.22 18.65 -11.26
C THR A 39 27.14 17.98 -12.29
N THR A 40 26.55 17.27 -13.25
CA THR A 40 27.12 17.05 -14.60
C THR A 40 26.12 16.22 -15.39
N GLY A 41 25.59 16.81 -16.46
CA GLY A 41 24.94 16.02 -17.51
C GLY A 41 25.96 15.03 -18.09
N VAL A 42 25.48 13.87 -18.53
CA VAL A 42 26.21 12.83 -19.27
C VAL A 42 27.03 11.85 -18.41
N ILE A 43 26.38 10.96 -17.64
CA ILE A 43 26.81 9.54 -17.52
C ILE A 43 25.56 8.68 -17.35
N GLN A 44 25.02 8.18 -18.46
CA GLN A 44 23.81 7.35 -18.47
C GLN A 44 24.11 5.85 -18.57
N HIS A 45 25.37 5.38 -18.52
CA HIS A 45 25.68 4.02 -18.98
C HIS A 45 26.62 3.10 -18.16
N PHE A 46 27.00 3.40 -16.91
CA PHE A 46 27.74 2.39 -16.13
C PHE A 46 27.48 2.41 -14.62
N ILE A 47 26.20 2.38 -14.24
CA ILE A 47 25.83 2.01 -12.86
C ILE A 47 26.00 0.48 -12.77
N SER A 48 26.93 0.01 -11.92
CA SER A 48 27.10 -1.42 -11.65
C SER A 48 25.72 -2.07 -11.37
N PRO A 49 25.42 -3.27 -11.92
CA PRO A 49 24.17 -3.97 -11.64
C PRO A 49 23.86 -4.08 -10.14
N SER A 50 24.89 -4.20 -9.30
CA SER A 50 24.75 -4.19 -7.84
C SER A 50 24.26 -2.85 -7.27
N LEU A 51 24.71 -1.71 -7.80
CA LEU A 51 24.30 -0.38 -7.36
C LEU A 51 22.89 -0.04 -7.86
N LEU A 52 22.52 -0.47 -9.08
CA LEU A 52 21.16 -0.34 -9.60
C LEU A 52 20.18 -1.18 -8.78
N ALA A 53 20.53 -2.43 -8.44
CA ALA A 53 19.72 -3.28 -7.59
C ALA A 53 19.50 -2.66 -6.19
N VAL A 54 20.55 -2.12 -5.57
CA VAL A 54 20.44 -1.42 -4.26
C VAL A 54 19.53 -0.19 -4.38
N LEU A 55 19.64 0.60 -5.45
CA LEU A 55 18.77 1.77 -5.67
C LEU A 55 17.30 1.37 -5.84
N LEU A 56 17.02 0.32 -6.61
CA LEU A 56 15.67 -0.21 -6.81
C LEU A 56 15.06 -0.72 -5.49
N LEU A 57 15.84 -1.43 -4.67
CA LEU A 57 15.41 -1.90 -3.35
C LEU A 57 15.10 -0.73 -2.39
N VAL A 58 15.96 0.30 -2.35
CA VAL A 58 15.70 1.49 -1.54
C VAL A 58 14.45 2.23 -2.01
N LYS A 59 14.23 2.33 -3.32
CA LYS A 59 13.02 2.96 -3.91
C LYS A 59 11.75 2.14 -3.63
N ALA A 60 11.82 0.82 -3.67
CA ALA A 60 10.71 -0.06 -3.32
C ALA A 60 10.36 0.06 -1.83
N ASN A 61 11.35 0.05 -0.95
CA ASN A 61 11.16 0.21 0.49
C ASN A 61 10.58 1.59 0.86
N SER A 62 11.05 2.66 0.20
CA SER A 62 10.48 3.99 0.41
C SER A 62 9.03 4.09 -0.08
N LYS A 63 8.71 3.52 -1.26
CA LYS A 63 7.33 3.43 -1.78
C LYS A 63 6.44 2.67 -0.80
N GLN A 64 6.88 1.50 -0.31
CA GLN A 64 6.14 0.71 0.67
C GLN A 64 5.87 1.48 1.97
N LYS A 65 6.87 2.19 2.50
CA LYS A 65 6.72 3.03 3.70
C LYS A 65 5.74 4.18 3.49
N ILE A 66 5.76 4.83 2.33
CA ILE A 66 4.81 5.90 1.98
C ILE A 66 3.40 5.32 1.91
N THR A 67 3.22 4.18 1.23
CA THR A 67 1.93 3.49 1.14
C THR A 67 1.38 3.11 2.51
N GLY A 68 2.22 2.57 3.41
CA GLY A 68 1.81 2.26 4.78
C GLY A 68 1.23 3.47 5.52
N LYS A 69 1.90 4.64 5.43
CA LYS A 69 1.40 5.89 6.03
C LYS A 69 0.08 6.36 5.45
N VAL A 70 -0.11 6.23 4.13
CA VAL A 70 -1.36 6.61 3.46
C VAL A 70 -2.51 5.71 3.92
N ILE A 71 -2.24 4.41 4.09
CA ILE A 71 -3.22 3.45 4.60
C ILE A 71 -3.61 3.76 6.04
N GLU A 72 -2.63 3.99 6.92
CA GLU A 72 -2.88 4.37 8.33
C GLU A 72 -3.72 5.65 8.42
N GLU A 73 -3.38 6.66 7.62
CA GLU A 73 -4.13 7.92 7.57
C GLU A 73 -5.56 7.71 7.05
N ALA A 74 -5.74 6.92 5.99
CA ALA A 74 -7.05 6.61 5.43
C ALA A 74 -7.94 5.86 6.44
N ASP A 75 -7.38 4.88 7.16
CA ASP A 75 -8.14 4.16 8.18
C ASP A 75 -8.48 5.05 9.38
N ARG A 76 -7.59 5.97 9.78
CA ARG A 76 -7.87 6.99 10.79
C ARG A 76 -9.02 7.90 10.37
N LEU A 77 -8.95 8.49 9.18
CA LEU A 77 -9.99 9.39 8.66
C LEU A 77 -11.34 8.68 8.51
N TYR A 78 -11.34 7.40 8.13
CA TYR A 78 -12.55 6.58 8.08
C TYR A 78 -13.18 6.41 9.47
N ASN A 79 -12.37 6.04 10.46
CA ASN A 79 -12.84 5.85 11.84
C ASN A 79 -13.33 7.16 12.48
N ASP A 80 -12.74 8.30 12.11
CA ASP A 80 -13.15 9.63 12.55
C ASP A 80 -14.42 10.15 11.81
N GLY A 81 -14.93 9.40 10.82
CA GLY A 81 -16.10 9.80 10.02
C GLY A 81 -15.82 10.94 9.02
N LYS A 82 -14.54 11.24 8.74
CA LYS A 82 -14.11 12.35 7.88
C LYS A 82 -14.00 11.91 6.41
N TYR A 83 -15.15 11.58 5.81
CA TYR A 83 -15.18 10.93 4.50
C TYR A 83 -14.69 11.79 3.32
N GLU A 84 -14.83 13.13 3.39
CA GLU A 84 -14.33 14.00 2.32
C GLU A 84 -12.82 14.19 2.35
N GLU A 85 -12.24 14.27 3.55
CA GLU A 85 -10.78 14.24 3.72
C GLU A 85 -10.22 12.88 3.27
N LEU A 86 -10.89 11.79 3.65
CA LEU A 86 -10.54 10.42 3.24
C LEU A 86 -10.49 10.28 1.72
N TYR A 87 -11.54 10.74 1.04
CA TYR A 87 -11.60 10.69 -0.42
C TYR A 87 -10.46 11.48 -1.06
N SER A 88 -10.21 12.72 -0.61
CA SER A 88 -9.13 13.57 -1.13
C SER A 88 -7.74 12.94 -1.01
N VAL A 89 -7.45 12.31 0.13
CA VAL A 89 -6.17 11.61 0.37
C VAL A 89 -6.00 10.42 -0.58
N LEU A 90 -7.07 9.64 -0.80
CA LEU A 90 -7.02 8.43 -1.62
C LEU A 90 -7.14 8.70 -3.12
N GLU A 91 -7.84 9.74 -3.53
CA GLU A 91 -7.99 10.15 -4.94
C GLU A 91 -6.63 10.51 -5.56
N SER A 92 -5.74 11.12 -4.77
CA SER A 92 -4.34 11.37 -5.15
C SER A 92 -3.55 10.08 -5.49
N HIS A 93 -4.09 8.92 -5.14
CA HIS A 93 -3.52 7.60 -5.34
C HIS A 93 -4.42 6.68 -6.19
N ASN A 94 -5.33 7.23 -7.00
CA ASN A 94 -6.28 6.45 -7.81
C ASN A 94 -5.61 5.49 -8.83
N GLY A 95 -4.41 5.82 -9.30
CA GLY A 95 -3.59 4.99 -10.19
C GLY A 95 -2.59 4.09 -9.45
N SER A 96 -2.81 3.80 -8.17
CA SER A 96 -1.91 2.94 -7.40
C SER A 96 -2.11 1.47 -7.74
N ASP A 97 -1.01 0.75 -7.96
CA ASP A 97 -1.02 -0.72 -8.13
C ASP A 97 -1.15 -1.47 -6.79
N ASN A 98 -1.54 -0.80 -5.71
CA ASN A 98 -1.70 -1.43 -4.41
C ASN A 98 -3.19 -1.75 -4.13
N PRO A 99 -3.57 -3.04 -4.02
CA PRO A 99 -4.96 -3.42 -3.76
C PRO A 99 -5.50 -2.81 -2.46
N GLU A 100 -4.64 -2.61 -1.46
CA GLU A 100 -5.01 -2.00 -0.17
C GLU A 100 -5.46 -0.54 -0.27
N ILE A 101 -4.91 0.20 -1.25
CA ILE A 101 -5.34 1.58 -1.52
C ILE A 101 -6.65 1.56 -2.32
N LEU A 102 -6.73 0.69 -3.34
CA LEU A 102 -7.85 0.66 -4.27
C LEU A 102 -9.18 0.32 -3.58
N TRP A 103 -9.23 -0.70 -2.70
CA TRP A 103 -10.48 -1.02 -2.01
C TRP A 103 -10.87 0.06 -0.99
N ARG A 104 -9.89 0.76 -0.38
CA ARG A 104 -10.15 1.89 0.50
C ARG A 104 -10.71 3.10 -0.26
N LEU A 105 -10.22 3.33 -1.47
CA LEU A 105 -10.74 4.38 -2.36
C LEU A 105 -12.19 4.06 -2.74
N ALA A 106 -12.49 2.81 -3.10
CA ALA A 106 -13.86 2.37 -3.36
C ALA A 106 -14.78 2.58 -2.15
N ARG A 107 -14.31 2.27 -0.94
CA ARG A 107 -15.04 2.57 0.31
C ARG A 107 -15.28 4.07 0.47
N ALA A 108 -14.27 4.91 0.25
CA ALA A 108 -14.42 6.35 0.36
C ALA A 108 -15.46 6.91 -0.62
N ILE A 109 -15.46 6.43 -1.87
CA ILE A 109 -16.47 6.77 -2.88
C ILE A 109 -17.87 6.34 -2.42
N PHE A 110 -17.98 5.13 -1.87
CA PHE A 110 -19.25 4.62 -1.33
C PHE A 110 -19.78 5.48 -0.18
N GLU A 111 -18.94 5.92 0.76
CA GLU A 111 -19.37 6.82 1.84
C GLU A 111 -19.82 8.18 1.27
N LYS A 112 -19.07 8.77 0.35
CA LYS A 112 -19.44 10.03 -0.34
C LYS A 112 -20.79 9.91 -1.07
N CYS A 113 -21.06 8.74 -1.64
CA CYS A 113 -22.28 8.44 -2.37
C CYS A 113 -23.56 8.55 -1.52
N HIS A 114 -23.48 8.46 -0.19
CA HIS A 114 -24.65 8.58 0.70
C HIS A 114 -25.22 10.00 0.74
N SER A 115 -24.40 11.01 0.49
CA SER A 115 -24.81 12.42 0.47
C SER A 115 -25.51 12.83 -0.84
N ILE A 116 -25.51 11.96 -1.85
CA ILE A 116 -26.05 12.24 -3.18
C ILE A 116 -27.53 11.87 -3.23
N LYS A 117 -28.37 12.86 -3.54
CA LYS A 117 -29.84 12.68 -3.66
C LYS A 117 -30.30 12.19 -5.02
N GLU A 118 -29.49 12.40 -6.06
CA GLU A 118 -29.83 12.05 -7.43
C GLU A 118 -29.43 10.60 -7.73
N ASP A 119 -30.41 9.74 -8.00
CA ASP A 119 -30.20 8.30 -8.18
C ASP A 119 -29.25 7.96 -9.34
N ASN A 120 -29.29 8.71 -10.43
CA ASN A 120 -28.40 8.50 -11.57
C ASN A 120 -26.93 8.78 -11.21
N LYS A 121 -26.66 9.90 -10.53
CA LYS A 121 -25.31 10.22 -10.03
C LYS A 121 -24.86 9.19 -9.00
N LYS A 122 -25.76 8.80 -8.09
CA LYS A 122 -25.50 7.77 -7.10
C LYS A 122 -25.04 6.46 -7.76
N LEU A 123 -25.74 6.03 -8.81
CA LEU A 123 -25.37 4.84 -9.57
C LEU A 123 -23.98 4.97 -10.21
N GLN A 124 -23.66 6.12 -10.82
CA GLN A 124 -22.34 6.36 -11.42
C GLN A 124 -21.20 6.22 -10.41
N TYR A 125 -21.35 6.77 -9.20
CA TYR A 125 -20.35 6.62 -8.13
C TYR A 125 -20.22 5.17 -7.65
N LEU A 126 -21.33 4.44 -7.55
CA LEU A 126 -21.32 3.03 -7.18
C LEU A 126 -20.61 2.16 -8.23
N GLU A 127 -20.87 2.42 -9.52
CA GLU A 127 -20.19 1.74 -10.61
C GLU A 127 -18.69 2.06 -10.63
N GLN A 128 -18.31 3.32 -10.43
CA GLN A 128 -16.92 3.74 -10.31
C GLN A 128 -16.20 3.03 -9.13
N ALA A 129 -16.85 2.96 -7.96
CA ALA A 129 -16.30 2.22 -6.82
C ALA A 129 -16.13 0.73 -7.13
N LEU A 130 -17.05 0.14 -7.90
CA LEU A 130 -16.98 -1.26 -8.32
C LEU A 130 -15.76 -1.52 -9.22
N GLU A 131 -15.44 -0.60 -10.14
CA GLU A 131 -14.25 -0.70 -10.99
C GLU A 131 -12.93 -0.70 -10.19
N PHE A 132 -12.87 0.07 -9.11
CA PHE A 132 -11.69 0.11 -8.24
C PHE A 132 -11.49 -1.21 -7.47
N VAL A 133 -12.56 -1.82 -6.94
CA VAL A 133 -12.45 -3.14 -6.29
C VAL A 133 -12.17 -4.25 -7.29
N ASP A 134 -12.72 -4.18 -8.51
CA ASP A 134 -12.36 -5.12 -9.59
C ASP A 134 -10.88 -4.98 -9.96
N SER A 135 -10.35 -3.75 -9.98
CA SER A 135 -8.91 -3.51 -10.17
C SER A 135 -8.08 -4.09 -9.04
N ALA A 136 -8.52 -3.94 -7.78
CA ALA A 136 -7.84 -4.52 -6.63
C ALA A 136 -7.77 -6.06 -6.72
N LEU A 137 -8.87 -6.71 -7.11
CA LEU A 137 -8.94 -8.16 -7.26
C LEU A 137 -8.16 -8.68 -8.47
N ARG A 138 -8.02 -7.89 -9.54
CA ARG A 138 -7.11 -8.24 -10.65
C ARG A 138 -5.65 -8.26 -10.22
N ILE A 139 -5.27 -7.42 -9.25
CA ILE A 139 -3.90 -7.36 -8.71
C ILE A 139 -3.69 -8.45 -7.66
N ASN A 140 -4.65 -8.62 -6.75
CA ASN A 140 -4.63 -9.64 -5.72
C ASN A 140 -6.03 -10.23 -5.52
N GLU A 141 -6.27 -11.39 -6.13
CA GLU A 141 -7.54 -12.11 -6.02
C GLU A 141 -7.83 -12.57 -4.58
N GLU A 142 -6.80 -12.82 -3.76
CA GLU A 142 -6.95 -13.26 -2.38
C GLU A 142 -7.26 -12.10 -1.40
N CYS A 143 -7.36 -10.86 -1.90
CA CYS A 143 -7.65 -9.70 -1.06
C CYS A 143 -9.09 -9.77 -0.51
N TRP A 144 -9.23 -10.32 0.69
CA TRP A 144 -10.52 -10.47 1.38
C TRP A 144 -11.28 -9.15 1.51
N ALA A 145 -10.59 -8.06 1.83
CA ALA A 145 -11.20 -6.75 1.96
C ALA A 145 -11.82 -6.28 0.63
N ALA A 146 -11.14 -6.49 -0.50
CA ALA A 146 -11.67 -6.18 -1.82
C ALA A 146 -12.88 -7.05 -2.16
N HIS A 147 -12.86 -8.35 -1.85
CA HIS A 147 -14.04 -9.22 -2.02
C HIS A 147 -15.24 -8.76 -1.19
N LYS A 148 -15.02 -8.39 0.07
CA LYS A 148 -16.06 -7.83 0.95
C LYS A 148 -16.68 -6.56 0.33
N TRP A 149 -15.84 -5.61 -0.08
CA TRP A 149 -16.32 -4.37 -0.66
C TRP A 149 -17.01 -4.56 -2.00
N ARG A 150 -16.52 -5.49 -2.83
CA ARG A 150 -17.19 -5.88 -4.08
C ARG A 150 -18.58 -6.45 -3.84
N ALA A 151 -18.75 -7.33 -2.85
CA ALA A 151 -20.06 -7.89 -2.50
C ALA A 151 -21.06 -6.80 -2.09
N ILE A 152 -20.62 -5.84 -1.26
CA ILE A 152 -21.45 -4.70 -0.82
C ILE A 152 -21.81 -3.82 -2.02
N LEU A 153 -20.83 -3.39 -2.80
CA LEU A 153 -21.05 -2.49 -3.94
C LEU A 153 -21.96 -3.14 -4.99
N LEU A 154 -21.79 -4.43 -5.26
CA LEU A 154 -22.62 -5.16 -6.21
C LEU A 154 -24.10 -5.19 -5.78
N ASP A 155 -24.40 -5.41 -4.49
CA ASP A 155 -25.79 -5.32 -3.99
C ASP A 155 -26.37 -3.93 -4.21
N TYR A 156 -25.60 -2.86 -3.94
CA TYR A 156 -26.06 -1.49 -4.07
C TYR A 156 -26.26 -1.06 -5.54
N VAL A 157 -25.34 -1.41 -6.43
CA VAL A 157 -25.48 -1.16 -7.88
C VAL A 157 -26.77 -1.79 -8.39
N TRP A 158 -27.01 -3.07 -8.07
CA TRP A 158 -28.21 -3.75 -8.54
C TRP A 158 -29.49 -3.30 -7.85
N ARG A 159 -29.40 -2.87 -6.58
CA ARG A 159 -30.53 -2.22 -5.89
C ARG A 159 -30.96 -0.94 -6.62
N CYS A 160 -30.01 -0.16 -7.13
CA CYS A 160 -30.30 1.04 -7.93
C CYS A 160 -30.82 0.71 -9.33
N LYS A 161 -30.33 -0.37 -9.97
CA LYS A 161 -30.71 -0.75 -11.33
C LYS A 161 -32.07 -1.45 -11.43
N SER A 162 -32.26 -2.56 -10.71
CA SER A 162 -33.51 -3.31 -10.72
C SER A 162 -33.58 -4.38 -9.63
N THR A 163 -34.77 -4.61 -9.08
CA THR A 163 -34.99 -5.70 -8.11
C THR A 163 -34.71 -7.08 -8.71
N LYS A 164 -35.08 -7.31 -9.98
CA LYS A 164 -34.80 -8.58 -10.68
C LYS A 164 -33.29 -8.80 -10.84
N GLY A 165 -32.55 -7.79 -11.27
CA GLY A 165 -31.10 -7.87 -11.41
C GLY A 165 -30.40 -8.14 -10.08
N ARG A 166 -30.89 -7.56 -8.98
CA ARG A 166 -30.40 -7.81 -7.63
C ARG A 166 -30.54 -9.28 -7.21
N ILE A 167 -31.67 -9.91 -7.54
CA ILE A 167 -31.88 -11.35 -7.26
C ILE A 167 -30.90 -12.20 -8.06
N ILE A 168 -30.75 -11.92 -9.36
CA ILE A 168 -29.84 -12.66 -10.24
C ILE A 168 -28.39 -12.59 -9.74
N HIS A 169 -27.92 -11.40 -9.35
CA HIS A 169 -26.54 -11.20 -8.92
C HIS A 169 -26.30 -11.53 -7.44
N SER A 170 -27.32 -11.98 -6.71
CA SER A 170 -27.14 -12.42 -5.32
C SER A 170 -26.21 -13.64 -5.18
N PHE A 171 -26.15 -14.49 -6.20
CA PHE A 171 -25.21 -15.61 -6.27
C PHE A 171 -23.76 -15.13 -6.37
N ASP A 172 -23.49 -14.08 -7.14
CA ASP A 172 -22.15 -13.47 -7.25
C ASP A 172 -21.73 -12.81 -5.93
N VAL A 173 -22.66 -12.12 -5.27
CA VAL A 173 -22.46 -11.56 -3.92
C VAL A 173 -22.08 -12.67 -2.94
N LYS A 174 -22.81 -13.79 -2.96
CA LYS A 174 -22.54 -14.95 -2.11
C LYS A 174 -21.14 -15.53 -2.36
N LYS A 175 -20.74 -15.69 -3.63
CA LYS A 175 -19.40 -16.18 -4.01
C LYS A 175 -18.29 -15.35 -3.35
N HIS A 176 -18.39 -14.02 -3.36
CA HIS A 176 -17.39 -13.16 -2.75
C HIS A 176 -17.35 -13.23 -1.22
N ILE A 177 -18.48 -13.49 -0.57
CA ILE A 177 -18.55 -13.67 0.88
C ILE A 177 -17.91 -15.01 1.29
N GLU A 178 -18.11 -16.05 0.49
CA GLU A 178 -17.61 -17.41 0.74
C GLU A 178 -16.09 -17.56 0.60
N VAL A 179 -15.40 -16.69 -0.15
CA VAL A 179 -13.92 -16.71 -0.24
C VAL A 179 -13.26 -16.64 1.14
N ARG A 180 -13.92 -16.05 2.15
CA ARG A 180 -13.44 -16.04 3.54
C ARG A 180 -13.29 -17.44 4.16
N GLY A 181 -14.10 -18.41 3.74
CA GLY A 181 -14.18 -19.74 4.36
C GLY A 181 -13.07 -20.71 3.95
N ASN A 182 -12.27 -20.36 2.94
CA ASN A 182 -11.22 -21.22 2.38
C ASN A 182 -9.80 -20.78 2.76
N MET A 183 -9.64 -19.76 3.61
CA MET A 183 -8.38 -19.31 4.23
C MET A 183 -8.36 -19.68 5.71
#